data_AF-A0A2T7FYL6-F1
#
_entry.id   AF-A0A2T7FYL6-F1
#
_cell.length_a   1.000
_cell.length_b   1.000
_cell.length_c   1.000
_cell.angle_alpha   90.00
_cell.angle_beta   90.00
_cell.angle_gamma   90.00
#
_symmetry.space_group_name_H-M   'P 1'
#
loop_
_entity.id
_entity.type
_entity.pdbx_description
1 polymer ?
#
loop_
_entity_poly.entity_id
_entity_poly.type
_entity_poly.pdbx_seq_one_letter_code
_entity_poly.pdbx_strand_id
1 'polypeptide(L)'
;MTMDDMISQKAEAAAWFKTLRDEIVQAFEALEDSQTDGPLSDQPAGRFEVTETKRAAQNGEDAGGGLMSVMRGGRVFEKVGVNISTVYGTLGERAQAAMMARKGLHGMADDPRFWASGISLVAHMQNPHAPAVHMNTRMFWTPHAWWFGGGSDLNPCIEYDEDTAHFHATQQAWLDPHGEAHYPKLKAWADEYFYIPHRHRARGVGGVFMDDHCTGDWAADFALTQDLGRAFLPSYLPLVEKRRGTDWTEADKDAQLVHRGLYAEYNLVYDRGTKFGLETGHDANAVLMSLPPMAKWV
;
A
#
# COMPACT_ATOMS: atom_id res chain seq x y z
N MET A 1 4.48 31.62 -6.93
CA MET A 1 5.80 30.95 -7.05
C MET A 1 5.76 30.17 -8.33
N THR A 2 6.68 30.39 -9.27
CA THR A 2 6.92 29.39 -10.31
C THR A 2 7.32 28.13 -9.56
N MET A 3 6.47 27.09 -9.57
CA MET A 3 6.87 25.80 -9.04
C MET A 3 8.01 25.33 -9.93
N ASP A 4 9.23 25.50 -9.43
CA ASP A 4 10.42 24.84 -9.95
C ASP A 4 10.07 23.37 -10.20
N ASP A 5 10.70 22.70 -11.16
CA ASP A 5 10.34 21.35 -11.61
C ASP A 5 10.44 20.28 -10.48
N MET A 6 10.76 20.69 -9.25
CA MET A 6 10.85 19.87 -8.03
C MET A 6 11.82 18.72 -8.23
N ILE A 7 12.89 18.95 -9.01
CA ILE A 7 13.84 17.90 -9.41
C ILE A 7 14.42 17.21 -8.17
N SER A 8 14.89 18.01 -7.19
CA SER A 8 15.46 17.48 -5.94
C SER A 8 14.43 16.70 -5.13
N GLN A 9 13.23 17.28 -4.95
CA GLN A 9 12.15 16.70 -4.15
C GLN A 9 11.64 15.37 -4.73
N LYS A 10 11.49 15.31 -6.06
CA LYS A 10 11.10 14.07 -6.77
C LYS A 10 12.16 12.99 -6.59
N ALA A 11 13.44 13.34 -6.72
CA ALA A 11 14.54 12.40 -6.52
C ALA A 11 14.61 11.89 -5.08
N GLU A 12 14.44 12.79 -4.10
CA GLU A 12 14.46 12.47 -2.67
C GLU A 12 13.29 11.56 -2.28
N ALA A 13 12.07 11.86 -2.73
CA ALA A 13 10.89 11.02 -2.50
C ALA A 13 11.04 9.62 -3.12
N ALA A 14 11.51 9.52 -4.37
CA ALA A 14 11.74 8.23 -5.01
C ALA A 14 12.82 7.41 -4.31
N ALA A 15 13.90 8.04 -3.85
CA ALA A 15 14.94 7.39 -3.08
C ALA A 15 14.40 6.84 -1.75
N TRP A 16 13.60 7.63 -1.03
CA TRP A 16 12.93 7.20 0.20
C TRP A 16 12.06 5.96 -0.01
N PHE A 17 11.18 5.95 -1.02
CA PHE A 17 10.30 4.81 -1.28
C PHE A 17 11.09 3.53 -1.63
N LYS A 18 12.23 3.68 -2.31
CA LYS A 18 13.14 2.56 -2.57
C LYS A 18 13.77 2.04 -1.28
N THR A 19 14.31 2.92 -0.44
CA THR A 19 14.90 2.52 0.85
C THR A 19 13.89 1.79 1.72
N LEU A 20 12.67 2.33 1.85
CA LEU A 20 11.61 1.70 2.63
C LEU A 20 11.23 0.32 2.07
N ARG A 21 11.18 0.16 0.73
CA ARG A 21 10.96 -1.15 0.10
C ARG A 21 12.05 -2.13 0.48
N ASP A 22 13.31 -1.71 0.42
CA ASP A 22 14.45 -2.59 0.71
C ASP A 22 14.44 -3.06 2.17
N GLU A 23 14.13 -2.16 3.10
CA GLU A 23 13.94 -2.47 4.53
C GLU A 23 12.80 -3.47 4.76
N ILE A 24 11.65 -3.26 4.12
CA ILE A 24 10.50 -4.16 4.28
C ILE A 24 10.78 -5.55 3.69
N VAL A 25 11.39 -5.60 2.50
CA VAL A 25 11.75 -6.87 1.86
C VAL A 25 12.72 -7.65 2.73
N GLN A 26 13.75 -6.98 3.27
CA GLN A 26 14.69 -7.61 4.18
C GLN A 26 13.99 -8.15 5.44
N ALA A 27 13.10 -7.36 6.05
CA ALA A 27 12.35 -7.78 7.23
C ALA A 27 11.44 -9.00 6.95
N PHE A 28 10.81 -9.05 5.78
CA PHE A 28 9.92 -10.15 5.42
C PHE A 28 10.68 -11.43 5.07
N GLU A 29 11.84 -11.34 4.42
CA GLU A 29 12.71 -12.52 4.24
C GLU A 29 13.29 -13.01 5.57
N ALA A 30 13.59 -12.11 6.52
CA ALA A 30 14.01 -12.49 7.86
C ALA A 30 12.91 -13.23 8.65
N LEU A 31 11.62 -12.89 8.44
CA LEU A 31 10.51 -13.66 8.96
C LEU A 31 10.47 -15.07 8.36
N GLU A 32 10.62 -15.20 7.04
CA GLU A 32 10.69 -16.52 6.39
C GLU A 32 11.84 -17.39 6.94
N ASP A 33 13.00 -16.79 7.17
CA ASP A 33 14.20 -17.47 7.66
C ASP A 33 14.10 -17.91 9.11
N SER A 34 13.47 -17.08 9.94
CA SER A 34 13.34 -17.35 11.38
C SER A 34 12.22 -18.34 11.71
N GLN A 35 11.35 -18.70 10.75
CA GLN A 35 10.35 -19.74 10.96
C GLN A 35 10.99 -21.13 10.84
N THR A 36 11.66 -21.54 11.91
CA THR A 36 12.36 -22.84 12.02
C THR A 36 11.54 -23.92 12.71
N ASP A 37 10.40 -23.57 13.31
CA ASP A 37 9.45 -24.46 13.95
C ASP A 37 7.99 -24.05 13.64
N GLY A 38 7.03 -24.84 14.12
CA GLY A 38 5.61 -24.62 13.89
C GLY A 38 5.14 -25.00 12.47
N PRO A 39 3.93 -24.57 12.08
CA PRO A 39 3.36 -24.90 10.78
C PRO A 39 4.26 -24.46 9.62
N LEU A 40 4.38 -25.28 8.57
CA LEU A 40 5.13 -24.99 7.33
C LEU A 40 6.65 -24.74 7.50
N SER A 41 7.25 -24.96 8.67
CA SER A 41 8.70 -24.79 8.84
C SER A 41 9.53 -25.81 8.05
N ASP A 42 8.91 -26.92 7.66
CA ASP A 42 9.48 -27.96 6.79
C ASP A 42 9.52 -27.56 5.31
N GLN A 43 8.76 -26.54 4.91
CA GLN A 43 8.77 -26.01 3.55
C GLN A 43 10.01 -25.14 3.31
N PRO A 44 10.40 -24.86 2.06
CA PRO A 44 11.43 -23.86 1.78
C PRO A 44 11.02 -22.46 2.25
N ALA A 45 11.98 -21.68 2.77
CA ALA A 45 11.76 -20.28 3.10
C ALA A 45 11.45 -19.48 1.82
N GLY A 46 10.43 -18.62 1.88
CA GLY A 46 10.05 -17.76 0.76
C GLY A 46 11.13 -16.73 0.43
N ARG A 47 11.23 -16.37 -0.85
CA ARG A 47 12.13 -15.32 -1.36
C ARG A 47 11.41 -14.42 -2.35
N PHE A 48 11.79 -13.15 -2.37
CA PHE A 48 11.25 -12.22 -3.36
C PHE A 48 11.88 -12.47 -4.73
N GLU A 49 11.04 -12.72 -5.72
CA GLU A 49 11.39 -12.53 -7.12
C GLU A 49 11.26 -11.03 -7.44
N VAL A 50 12.35 -10.43 -7.94
CA VAL A 50 12.40 -9.01 -8.28
C VAL A 50 12.46 -8.85 -9.79
N THR A 51 11.48 -8.14 -10.35
CA THR A 51 11.39 -7.84 -11.78
C THR A 51 11.41 -6.34 -12.00
N GLU A 52 12.29 -5.86 -12.87
CA GLU A 52 12.25 -4.48 -13.35
C GLU A 52 11.07 -4.31 -14.31
N THR A 53 10.27 -3.28 -14.07
CA THR A 53 9.12 -2.91 -14.91
C THR A 53 9.42 -1.60 -15.62
N LYS A 54 8.97 -1.49 -16.87
CA LYS A 54 9.10 -0.27 -17.68
C LYS A 54 7.75 0.13 -18.24
N ARG A 55 7.52 1.43 -18.32
CA ARG A 55 6.34 2.05 -18.90
C ARG A 55 6.77 2.81 -20.14
N ALA A 56 6.14 2.52 -21.27
CA ALA A 56 6.30 3.29 -22.50
C ALA A 56 5.11 4.24 -22.65
N ALA A 57 5.38 5.47 -23.09
CA ALA A 57 4.35 6.38 -23.58
C ALA A 57 3.78 5.87 -24.93
N GLN A 58 2.65 6.41 -25.37
CA GLN A 58 2.02 6.00 -26.65
C GLN A 58 2.93 6.20 -27.87
N ASN A 59 3.85 7.17 -27.80
CA ASN A 59 4.85 7.46 -28.82
C ASN A 59 6.15 6.63 -28.66
N GLY A 60 6.20 5.70 -27.70
CA GLY A 60 7.36 4.85 -27.43
C GLY A 60 8.44 5.49 -26.55
N GLU A 61 8.25 6.72 -26.08
CA GLU A 61 9.18 7.37 -25.15
C GLU A 61 9.16 6.71 -23.77
N ASP A 62 10.28 6.85 -23.05
CA ASP A 62 10.38 6.40 -21.68
C ASP A 62 9.39 7.17 -20.78
N ALA A 63 8.54 6.44 -20.08
CA ALA A 63 7.54 6.96 -19.15
C ALA A 63 7.77 6.46 -17.72
N GLY A 64 8.99 6.03 -17.43
CA GLY A 64 9.43 5.51 -16.14
C GLY A 64 9.18 4.01 -15.99
N GLY A 65 9.02 3.57 -14.75
CA GLY A 65 8.98 2.14 -14.43
C GLY A 65 8.98 1.89 -12.93
N GLY A 66 9.54 0.76 -12.52
CA GLY A 66 9.56 0.37 -11.11
C GLY A 66 10.19 -0.99 -10.86
N LEU A 67 10.15 -1.42 -9.60
CA LEU A 67 10.53 -2.75 -9.19
C LEU A 67 9.31 -3.46 -8.64
N MET A 68 8.96 -4.59 -9.25
CA MET A 68 7.96 -5.50 -8.73
C MET A 68 8.69 -6.57 -7.91
N SER A 69 8.39 -6.65 -6.61
CA SER A 69 8.97 -7.67 -5.73
C SER A 69 7.84 -8.56 -5.25
N VAL A 70 7.83 -9.84 -5.64
CA VAL A 70 6.76 -10.77 -5.27
C VAL A 70 7.33 -12.03 -4.66
N MET A 71 6.77 -12.46 -3.53
CA MET A 71 7.02 -13.77 -2.92
C MET A 71 5.72 -14.57 -2.92
N ARG A 72 5.82 -15.87 -3.22
CA ARG A 72 4.68 -16.80 -3.29
C ARG A 72 5.05 -18.11 -2.63
N GLY A 73 4.11 -18.69 -1.89
CA GLY A 73 4.30 -19.99 -1.26
C GLY A 73 5.42 -20.01 -0.21
N GLY A 74 5.67 -18.89 0.46
CA GLY A 74 6.55 -18.86 1.64
C GLY A 74 5.90 -19.56 2.83
N ARG A 75 6.68 -19.73 3.90
CA ARG A 75 6.28 -20.31 5.19
C ARG A 75 5.37 -19.38 5.98
N VAL A 76 5.66 -18.08 5.93
CA VAL A 76 4.93 -17.00 6.62
C VAL A 76 3.92 -16.39 5.65
N PHE A 77 4.39 -16.03 4.45
CA PHE A 77 3.61 -15.31 3.45
C PHE A 77 3.15 -16.26 2.34
N GLU A 78 1.83 -16.43 2.21
CA GLU A 78 1.26 -17.22 1.12
C GLU A 78 1.44 -16.49 -0.21
N LYS A 79 1.23 -15.16 -0.18
CA LYS A 79 1.55 -14.24 -1.27
C LYS A 79 1.80 -12.85 -0.69
N VAL A 80 2.93 -12.24 -1.04
CA VAL A 80 3.21 -10.85 -0.69
C VAL A 80 3.86 -10.15 -1.87
N GLY A 81 3.50 -8.88 -2.08
CA GLY A 81 4.24 -8.02 -2.99
C GLY A 81 4.59 -6.70 -2.35
N VAL A 82 5.79 -6.20 -2.66
CA VAL A 82 6.36 -4.93 -2.19
C VAL A 82 6.93 -4.21 -3.40
N ASN A 83 6.10 -3.36 -3.99
CA ASN A 83 6.38 -2.75 -5.29
C ASN A 83 6.71 -1.28 -5.12
N ILE A 84 7.68 -0.80 -5.88
CA ILE A 84 7.90 0.64 -6.07
C ILE A 84 7.70 1.00 -7.54
N SER A 85 7.25 2.22 -7.79
CA SER A 85 7.20 2.78 -9.12
C SER A 85 7.58 4.25 -9.12
N THR A 86 8.16 4.70 -10.22
CA THR A 86 8.37 6.11 -10.56
C THR A 86 8.00 6.26 -12.03
N VAL A 87 6.88 6.94 -12.29
CA VAL A 87 6.31 7.10 -13.62
C VAL A 87 6.11 8.58 -13.94
N TYR A 88 6.20 8.93 -15.21
CA TYR A 88 6.02 10.29 -15.69
C TYR A 88 5.45 10.31 -17.11
N GLY A 89 5.10 11.50 -17.58
CA GLY A 89 4.60 11.73 -18.94
C GLY A 89 3.46 12.72 -18.92
N THR A 90 2.49 12.51 -19.82
CA THR A 90 1.33 13.37 -19.99
C THR A 90 0.06 12.66 -19.53
N LEU A 91 -0.77 13.33 -18.72
CA LEU A 91 -2.08 12.82 -18.32
C LEU A 91 -3.03 12.77 -19.52
N GLY A 92 -3.79 11.68 -19.64
CA GLY A 92 -4.86 11.58 -20.65
C GLY A 92 -6.07 12.45 -20.27
N GLU A 93 -6.90 12.81 -21.25
CA GLU A 93 -8.02 13.75 -21.11
C GLU A 93 -8.95 13.42 -19.92
N ARG A 94 -9.28 12.14 -19.72
CA ARG A 94 -10.12 11.70 -18.61
C ARG A 94 -9.49 11.98 -17.25
N ALA A 95 -8.18 11.77 -17.11
CA ALA A 95 -7.45 12.05 -15.88
C ALA A 95 -7.33 13.55 -15.64
N GLN A 96 -7.10 14.34 -16.69
CA GLN A 96 -7.11 15.80 -16.62
C GLN A 96 -8.48 16.32 -16.11
N ALA A 97 -9.59 15.85 -16.72
CA ALA A 97 -10.94 16.23 -16.30
C ALA A 97 -11.23 15.87 -14.84
N ALA A 98 -10.82 14.67 -14.40
CA ALA A 98 -10.96 14.25 -13.01
C ALA A 98 -10.17 15.12 -12.02
N MET A 99 -8.95 15.53 -12.37
CA MET A 99 -8.12 16.42 -11.54
C MET A 99 -8.67 17.84 -11.48
N MET A 100 -9.10 18.40 -12.61
CA MET A 100 -9.72 19.73 -12.68
C MET A 100 -11.00 19.80 -11.83
N ALA A 101 -11.83 18.75 -11.85
CA ALA A 101 -13.07 18.69 -11.09
C ALA A 101 -12.86 18.58 -9.57
N ARG A 102 -11.74 18.00 -9.11
CA ARG A 102 -11.46 17.78 -7.68
C ARG A 102 -10.61 18.85 -7.03
N LYS A 103 -9.67 19.44 -7.77
CA LYS A 103 -8.58 20.25 -7.19
C LYS A 103 -8.49 21.69 -7.68
N GLY A 104 -9.46 22.19 -8.45
CA GLY A 104 -9.39 23.56 -8.98
C GLY A 104 -8.14 23.80 -9.85
N LEU A 105 -7.54 22.72 -10.38
CA LEU A 105 -6.33 22.74 -11.21
C LEU A 105 -6.68 23.08 -12.66
N HIS A 106 -7.36 24.20 -12.88
CA HIS A 106 -7.88 24.59 -14.21
C HIS A 106 -6.80 24.67 -15.30
N GLY A 107 -5.54 24.91 -14.93
CA GLY A 107 -4.39 24.95 -15.85
C GLY A 107 -3.92 23.59 -16.37
N MET A 108 -4.46 22.46 -15.88
CA MET A 108 -4.04 21.11 -16.28
C MET A 108 -4.16 20.85 -17.79
N ALA A 109 -5.08 21.55 -18.47
CA ALA A 109 -5.23 21.47 -19.92
C ALA A 109 -4.07 22.16 -20.68
N ASP A 110 -3.40 23.13 -20.05
CA ASP A 110 -2.30 23.89 -20.64
C ASP A 110 -0.97 23.15 -20.50
N ASP A 111 -0.72 22.49 -19.36
CA ASP A 111 0.46 21.65 -19.12
C ASP A 111 0.10 20.34 -18.37
N PRO A 112 -0.28 19.29 -19.11
CA PRO A 112 -0.73 18.02 -18.53
C PRO A 112 0.41 17.10 -18.09
N ARG A 113 1.64 17.61 -17.96
CA ARG A 113 2.77 16.82 -17.47
C ARG A 113 2.52 16.34 -16.04
N PHE A 114 2.94 15.12 -15.75
CA PHE A 114 2.92 14.58 -14.39
C PHE A 114 4.14 13.74 -14.09
N TRP A 115 4.36 13.57 -12.79
CA TRP A 115 5.27 12.61 -12.22
C TRP A 115 4.62 11.99 -10.98
N ALA A 116 4.80 10.70 -10.78
CA ALA A 116 4.32 10.01 -9.60
C ALA A 116 5.34 8.95 -9.17
N SER A 117 5.60 8.87 -7.87
CA SER A 117 6.42 7.81 -7.28
C SER A 117 5.77 7.31 -6.00
N GLY A 118 5.99 6.04 -5.68
CA GLY A 118 5.47 5.46 -4.46
C GLY A 118 5.88 4.02 -4.24
N ILE A 119 5.62 3.55 -3.03
CA ILE A 119 5.69 2.15 -2.61
C ILE A 119 4.27 1.64 -2.34
N SER A 120 3.96 0.41 -2.74
CA SER A 120 2.71 -0.27 -2.40
C SER A 120 2.99 -1.71 -2.01
N LEU A 121 2.33 -2.16 -0.95
CA LEU A 121 2.49 -3.46 -0.35
C LEU A 121 1.13 -4.08 -0.05
N VAL A 122 1.01 -5.37 -0.33
CA VAL A 122 -0.04 -6.23 0.21
C VAL A 122 0.58 -7.56 0.63
N ALA A 123 0.30 -8.00 1.85
CA ALA A 123 0.72 -9.30 2.36
C ALA A 123 -0.49 -10.16 2.73
N HIS A 124 -0.56 -11.35 2.14
CA HIS A 124 -1.52 -12.41 2.46
C HIS A 124 -0.78 -13.54 3.19
N MET A 125 -1.16 -13.77 4.45
CA MET A 125 -0.47 -14.69 5.35
C MET A 125 -0.86 -16.15 5.11
N GLN A 126 0.07 -17.08 5.31
CA GLN A 126 -0.26 -18.51 5.36
C GLN A 126 -1.19 -18.82 6.54
N ASN A 127 -0.80 -18.34 7.72
CA ASN A 127 -1.48 -18.60 8.97
C ASN A 127 -2.72 -17.69 9.14
N PRO A 128 -3.94 -18.22 9.34
CA PRO A 128 -5.16 -17.43 9.52
C PRO A 128 -5.16 -16.56 10.80
N HIS A 129 -4.31 -16.86 11.77
CA HIS A 129 -4.15 -16.05 12.97
C HIS A 129 -3.26 -14.82 12.74
N ALA A 130 -2.45 -14.82 11.67
CA ALA A 130 -1.65 -13.66 11.29
C ALA A 130 -2.45 -12.77 10.32
N PRO A 131 -2.63 -11.47 10.61
CA PRO A 131 -3.48 -10.60 9.81
C PRO A 131 -2.87 -10.31 8.44
N ALA A 132 -3.70 -10.25 7.40
CA ALA A 132 -3.28 -9.64 6.13
C ALA A 132 -3.10 -8.12 6.33
N VAL A 133 -2.25 -7.49 5.53
CA VAL A 133 -1.99 -6.05 5.65
C VAL A 133 -1.78 -5.40 4.29
N HIS A 134 -2.17 -4.13 4.20
CA HIS A 134 -1.84 -3.26 3.08
C HIS A 134 -1.10 -2.02 3.58
N MET A 135 -0.16 -1.52 2.77
CA MET A 135 0.54 -0.26 3.00
C MET A 135 0.83 0.44 1.67
N ASN A 136 0.73 1.76 1.65
CA ASN A 136 1.20 2.59 0.54
C ASN A 136 1.74 3.93 1.07
N THR A 137 2.77 4.46 0.42
CA THR A 137 3.09 5.90 0.46
C THR A 137 3.48 6.35 -0.93
N ARG A 138 3.03 7.53 -1.33
CA ARG A 138 3.22 8.07 -2.67
C ARG A 138 3.31 9.58 -2.68
N MET A 139 3.96 10.10 -3.72
CA MET A 139 3.95 11.51 -4.10
C MET A 139 3.46 11.63 -5.53
N PHE A 140 2.61 12.63 -5.77
CA PHE A 140 2.20 13.04 -7.11
C PHE A 140 2.62 14.48 -7.36
N TRP A 141 3.08 14.78 -8.57
CA TRP A 141 3.49 16.11 -9.00
C TRP A 141 2.96 16.40 -10.41
N THR A 142 2.57 17.67 -10.61
CA THR A 142 2.30 18.31 -11.89
C THR A 142 2.87 19.73 -11.82
N PRO A 143 3.03 20.42 -12.97
CA PRO A 143 3.41 21.84 -12.99
C PRO A 143 2.48 22.77 -12.18
N HIS A 144 1.27 22.31 -11.84
CA HIS A 144 0.26 23.10 -11.15
C HIS A 144 0.10 22.76 -9.66
N ALA A 145 0.57 21.59 -9.23
CA ALA A 145 0.36 21.08 -7.87
C ALA A 145 1.22 19.86 -7.56
N TRP A 146 1.46 19.62 -6.27
CA TRP A 146 1.93 18.35 -5.75
C TRP A 146 1.10 17.94 -4.54
N TRP A 147 1.14 16.66 -4.20
CA TRP A 147 0.57 16.15 -2.95
C TRP A 147 1.16 14.79 -2.60
N PHE A 148 1.08 14.47 -1.31
CA PHE A 148 1.34 13.13 -0.80
C PHE A 148 0.04 12.39 -0.53
N GLY A 149 0.16 11.07 -0.52
CA GLY A 149 -0.88 10.17 -0.04
C GLY A 149 -0.27 8.88 0.45
N GLY A 150 -1.05 8.08 1.15
CA GLY A 150 -0.58 6.82 1.71
C GLY A 150 -1.40 6.37 2.89
N GLY A 151 -0.87 5.39 3.61
CA GLY A 151 -1.49 4.81 4.78
C GLY A 151 -1.15 3.33 4.90
N SER A 152 -1.63 2.74 5.98
CA SER A 152 -1.58 1.30 6.21
C SER A 152 -2.87 0.86 6.88
N ASP A 153 -3.35 -0.33 6.53
CA ASP A 153 -4.58 -0.90 7.08
C ASP A 153 -4.46 -2.41 7.32
N LEU A 154 -4.97 -2.85 8.46
CA LEU A 154 -4.88 -4.22 8.96
C LEU A 154 -6.17 -4.98 8.67
N ASN A 155 -6.03 -6.19 8.12
CA ASN A 155 -7.13 -7.01 7.62
C ASN A 155 -7.08 -8.42 8.25
N PRO A 156 -7.31 -8.54 9.58
CA PRO A 156 -7.41 -9.83 10.25
C PRO A 156 -8.68 -10.57 9.80
N CYS A 157 -8.55 -11.84 9.41
CA CYS A 157 -9.73 -12.71 9.28
C CYS A 157 -10.20 -13.27 10.63
N ILE A 158 -9.30 -13.31 11.61
CA ILE A 158 -9.57 -13.61 13.01
C ILE A 158 -9.04 -12.42 13.81
N GLU A 159 -9.94 -11.69 14.45
CA GLU A 159 -9.61 -10.45 15.16
C GLU A 159 -9.07 -10.74 16.56
N TYR A 160 -8.00 -10.03 16.92
CA TYR A 160 -7.43 -9.98 18.26
C TYR A 160 -7.35 -8.52 18.69
N ASP A 161 -8.03 -8.18 19.80
CA ASP A 161 -8.13 -6.80 20.28
C ASP A 161 -6.74 -6.20 20.56
N GLU A 162 -5.83 -7.00 21.11
CA GLU A 162 -4.49 -6.53 21.45
C GLU A 162 -3.60 -6.28 20.22
N ASP A 163 -3.82 -7.01 19.13
CA ASP A 163 -3.08 -6.81 17.87
C ASP A 163 -3.58 -5.54 17.19
N THR A 164 -4.90 -5.32 17.20
CA THR A 164 -5.53 -4.09 16.72
C THR A 164 -5.04 -2.88 17.52
N ALA A 165 -5.03 -2.99 18.85
CA ALA A 165 -4.56 -1.92 19.73
C ALA A 165 -3.07 -1.58 19.48
N HIS A 166 -2.21 -2.59 19.33
CA HIS A 166 -0.79 -2.37 19.02
C HIS A 166 -0.58 -1.67 17.67
N PHE A 167 -1.28 -2.13 16.63
CA PHE A 167 -1.18 -1.55 15.29
C PHE A 167 -1.58 -0.07 15.27
N HIS A 168 -2.69 0.27 15.92
CA HIS A 168 -3.21 1.64 16.00
C HIS A 168 -2.35 2.54 16.90
N ALA A 169 -1.96 2.07 18.09
CA ALA A 169 -1.12 2.83 19.01
C ALA A 169 0.26 3.13 18.41
N THR A 170 0.85 2.17 17.68
CA THR A 170 2.14 2.37 17.01
C THR A 170 2.01 3.44 15.92
N GLN A 171 0.99 3.36 15.06
CA GLN A 171 0.77 4.40 14.03
C GLN A 171 0.57 5.78 14.66
N GLN A 172 -0.22 5.88 15.73
CA GLN A 172 -0.41 7.14 16.44
C GLN A 172 0.92 7.72 16.95
N ALA A 173 1.74 6.91 17.63
CA ALA A 173 3.01 7.36 18.20
C ALA A 173 3.99 7.92 17.15
N TRP A 174 3.95 7.41 15.92
CA TRP A 174 4.75 7.93 14.80
C TRP A 174 4.16 9.21 14.18
N LEU A 175 2.85 9.44 14.33
CA LEU A 175 2.16 10.62 13.80
C LEU A 175 2.11 11.78 14.80
N ASP A 176 2.13 11.51 16.10
CA ASP A 176 2.06 12.52 17.16
C ASP A 176 3.12 13.64 17.02
N PRO A 177 4.38 13.37 16.62
CA PRO A 177 5.38 14.42 16.39
C PRO A 177 5.00 15.44 15.29
N HIS A 178 4.12 15.07 14.37
CA HIS A 178 3.60 15.95 13.31
C HIS A 178 2.36 16.72 13.73
N GLY A 179 1.79 16.40 14.91
CA GLY A 179 0.62 17.03 15.49
C GLY A 179 -0.47 16.02 15.84
N GLU A 180 -1.01 16.13 17.06
CA GLU A 180 -1.99 15.20 17.65
C GLU A 180 -3.28 15.04 16.83
N ALA A 181 -3.58 15.98 15.92
CA ALA A 181 -4.76 15.94 15.06
C ALA A 181 -4.61 14.99 13.85
N HIS A 182 -3.39 14.57 13.49
CA HIS A 182 -3.16 13.74 12.31
C HIS A 182 -3.78 12.35 12.48
N TYR A 183 -3.40 11.60 13.52
CA TYR A 183 -3.92 10.25 13.73
C TYR A 183 -5.46 10.17 13.73
N PRO A 184 -6.22 10.93 14.55
CA PRO A 184 -7.68 10.80 14.58
C PRO A 184 -8.32 11.11 13.22
N LYS A 185 -7.78 12.09 12.48
CA LYS A 185 -8.27 12.44 11.13
C LYS A 185 -7.99 11.32 10.12
N LEU A 186 -6.77 10.82 10.07
CA LEU A 186 -6.35 9.80 9.10
C LEU A 186 -6.99 8.44 9.41
N LYS A 187 -7.24 8.13 10.69
CA LYS A 187 -7.98 6.96 11.14
C LYS A 187 -9.43 7.02 10.67
N ALA A 188 -10.13 8.11 10.96
CA ALA A 188 -11.51 8.28 10.53
C ALA A 188 -11.65 8.15 9.01
N TRP A 189 -10.68 8.69 8.26
CA TRP A 189 -10.67 8.54 6.80
C TRP A 189 -10.42 7.09 6.35
N ALA A 190 -9.57 6.34 7.05
CA ALA A 190 -9.37 4.92 6.76
C ALA A 190 -10.66 4.11 6.95
N ASP A 191 -11.43 4.39 8.02
CA ASP A 191 -12.71 3.72 8.28
C ASP A 191 -13.71 3.94 7.13
N GLU A 192 -13.78 5.17 6.62
CA GLU A 192 -14.66 5.53 5.51
C GLU A 192 -14.18 4.94 4.19
N TYR A 193 -12.87 5.02 3.92
CA TYR A 193 -12.29 4.59 2.66
C TYR A 193 -12.41 3.08 2.49
N PHE A 194 -12.04 2.29 3.49
CA PHE A 194 -12.03 0.81 3.44
C PHE A 194 -13.37 0.16 3.80
N TYR A 195 -14.46 0.92 3.79
CA TYR A 195 -15.81 0.40 3.97
C TYR A 195 -16.28 -0.34 2.72
N ILE A 196 -17.05 -1.42 2.90
CA ILE A 196 -17.68 -2.20 1.83
C ILE A 196 -19.19 -1.95 1.89
N PRO A 197 -19.73 -0.95 1.15
CA PRO A 197 -21.12 -0.56 1.22
C PRO A 197 -22.12 -1.70 1.09
N HIS A 198 -21.92 -2.59 0.13
CA HIS A 198 -22.84 -3.70 -0.13
C HIS A 198 -22.75 -4.86 0.88
N ARG A 199 -21.74 -4.86 1.76
CA ARG A 199 -21.60 -5.81 2.88
C ARG A 199 -21.88 -5.19 4.24
N HIS A 200 -22.09 -3.87 4.28
CA HIS A 200 -22.32 -3.10 5.50
C HIS A 200 -21.23 -3.27 6.58
N ARG A 201 -19.96 -3.42 6.16
CA ARG A 201 -18.81 -3.60 7.05
C ARG A 201 -17.53 -3.05 6.45
N ALA A 202 -16.54 -2.77 7.29
CA ALA A 202 -15.18 -2.52 6.85
C ALA A 202 -14.51 -3.81 6.34
N ARG A 203 -13.51 -3.64 5.45
CA ARG A 203 -12.65 -4.72 4.94
C ARG A 203 -11.74 -5.35 6.00
N GLY A 204 -11.47 -4.61 7.08
CA GLY A 204 -10.63 -5.01 8.19
C GLY A 204 -10.84 -4.07 9.39
N VAL A 205 -9.83 -3.95 10.26
CA VAL A 205 -9.87 -3.11 11.48
C VAL A 205 -9.29 -1.70 11.23
N GLY A 206 -9.16 -1.31 9.97
CA GLY A 206 -8.69 0.01 9.55
C GLY A 206 -7.21 0.23 9.82
N GLY A 207 -6.86 1.49 10.07
CA GLY A 207 -5.50 1.96 10.23
C GLY A 207 -5.47 3.46 9.99
N VAL A 208 -4.63 3.94 9.10
CA VAL A 208 -4.58 5.35 8.69
C VAL A 208 -4.64 5.48 7.17
N PHE A 209 -5.31 6.51 6.67
CA PHE A 209 -5.38 6.81 5.25
C PHE A 209 -5.27 8.31 4.99
N MET A 210 -4.38 8.67 4.06
CA MET A 210 -4.09 10.02 3.63
C MET A 210 -4.15 10.10 2.10
N ASP A 211 -4.83 11.11 1.59
CA ASP A 211 -4.79 11.47 0.18
C ASP A 211 -4.82 13.00 0.05
N ASP A 212 -4.40 13.50 -1.09
CA ASP A 212 -4.44 14.94 -1.40
C ASP A 212 -3.75 15.85 -0.37
N HIS A 213 -2.78 15.34 0.39
CA HIS A 213 -2.09 16.10 1.43
C HIS A 213 -1.05 17.05 0.82
N CYS A 214 -1.28 18.36 0.98
CA CYS A 214 -0.37 19.42 0.58
C CYS A 214 -0.65 20.67 1.44
N THR A 215 0.23 20.98 2.39
CA THR A 215 0.15 22.18 3.24
C THR A 215 0.83 23.39 2.60
N GLY A 216 1.64 23.15 1.55
CA GLY A 216 2.55 24.13 0.95
C GLY A 216 3.97 24.04 1.50
N ASP A 217 4.19 23.35 2.62
CA ASP A 217 5.52 23.00 3.13
C ASP A 217 5.87 21.56 2.72
N TRP A 218 6.61 21.42 1.62
CA TRP A 218 6.98 20.11 1.11
C TRP A 218 7.84 19.30 2.10
N ALA A 219 8.73 19.95 2.85
CA ALA A 219 9.64 19.25 3.75
C ALA A 219 8.87 18.67 4.94
N ALA A 220 7.92 19.42 5.51
CA ALA A 220 7.05 18.94 6.57
C ALA A 220 6.13 17.81 6.09
N ASP A 221 5.48 17.98 4.94
CA ASP A 221 4.57 16.96 4.37
C ASP A 221 5.32 15.68 3.97
N PHE A 222 6.57 15.81 3.51
CA PHE A 222 7.42 14.67 3.22
C PHE A 222 7.87 13.97 4.50
N ALA A 223 8.26 14.70 5.56
CA ALA A 223 8.59 14.12 6.86
C ALA A 223 7.43 13.29 7.45
N LEU A 224 6.21 13.83 7.38
CA LEU A 224 4.99 13.10 7.76
C LEU A 224 4.82 11.82 6.93
N THR A 225 5.03 11.90 5.61
CA THR A 225 4.94 10.75 4.70
C THR A 225 6.00 9.70 5.01
N GLN A 226 7.21 10.11 5.39
CA GLN A 226 8.27 9.20 5.80
C GLN A 226 7.89 8.48 7.09
N ASP A 227 7.40 9.19 8.11
CA ASP A 227 7.03 8.56 9.39
C ASP A 227 5.77 7.68 9.28
N LEU A 228 4.84 8.01 8.37
CA LEU A 228 3.75 7.11 7.96
C LEU A 228 4.30 5.78 7.42
N GLY A 229 5.38 5.84 6.64
CA GLY A 229 6.06 4.65 6.12
C GLY A 229 6.87 3.90 7.19
N ARG A 230 7.63 4.61 8.03
CA ARG A 230 8.45 4.03 9.12
C ARG A 230 7.59 3.34 10.18
N ALA A 231 6.36 3.80 10.40
CA ALA A 231 5.42 3.19 11.34
C ALA A 231 5.04 1.75 10.96
N PHE A 232 5.12 1.38 9.68
CA PHE A 232 4.60 0.11 9.18
C PHE A 232 5.24 -1.11 9.86
N LEU A 233 6.57 -1.27 9.75
CA LEU A 233 7.26 -2.44 10.31
C LEU A 233 7.06 -2.61 11.84
N PRO A 234 7.26 -1.58 12.69
CA PRO A 234 7.04 -1.73 14.13
C PRO A 234 5.56 -1.96 14.48
N SER A 235 4.61 -1.51 13.66
CA SER A 235 3.19 -1.77 13.87
C SER A 235 2.78 -3.20 13.49
N TYR A 236 3.49 -3.84 12.55
CA TYR A 236 3.07 -5.09 11.92
C TYR A 236 3.91 -6.32 12.30
N LEU A 237 5.24 -6.20 12.32
CA LEU A 237 6.13 -7.35 12.59
C LEU A 237 5.83 -8.04 13.93
N PRO A 238 5.57 -7.33 15.05
CA PRO A 238 5.24 -7.98 16.32
C PRO A 238 3.98 -8.84 16.25
N LEU A 239 3.01 -8.46 15.40
CA LEU A 239 1.78 -9.23 15.21
C LEU A 239 2.06 -10.52 14.46
N VAL A 240 2.85 -10.45 13.38
CA VAL A 240 3.24 -11.63 12.62
C VAL A 240 4.05 -12.60 13.49
N GLU A 241 5.04 -12.09 14.21
CA GLU A 241 5.88 -12.88 15.12
C GLU A 241 5.05 -13.63 16.17
N LYS A 242 4.08 -12.95 16.78
CA LYS A 242 3.19 -13.54 17.78
C LYS A 242 2.29 -14.63 17.21
N ARG A 243 1.87 -14.51 15.95
CA ARG A 243 0.78 -15.33 15.39
C ARG A 243 1.24 -16.43 14.45
N ARG A 244 2.38 -16.27 13.74
CA ARG A 244 2.82 -17.17 12.66
C ARG A 244 2.98 -18.64 13.09
N GLY A 245 3.34 -18.89 14.34
CA GLY A 245 3.51 -20.24 14.91
C GLY A 245 2.24 -20.87 15.50
N THR A 246 1.08 -20.21 15.42
CA THR A 246 -0.17 -20.72 16.00
C THR A 246 -0.72 -21.85 15.13
N ASP A 247 -1.00 -23.01 15.72
CA ASP A 247 -1.72 -24.09 15.02
C ASP A 247 -3.11 -23.61 14.60
N TRP A 248 -3.57 -24.02 13.41
CA TRP A 248 -4.90 -23.65 12.92
C TRP A 248 -5.71 -24.88 12.52
N THR A 249 -7.04 -24.72 12.57
CA THR A 249 -8.00 -25.71 12.10
C THR A 249 -8.45 -25.44 10.67
N GLU A 250 -9.15 -26.39 10.05
CA GLU A 250 -9.81 -26.17 8.76
C GLU A 250 -10.84 -25.03 8.83
N ALA A 251 -11.48 -24.82 9.99
CA ALA A 251 -12.43 -23.72 10.18
C ALA A 251 -11.73 -22.36 10.18
N ASP A 252 -10.54 -22.25 10.78
CA ASP A 252 -9.74 -21.02 10.75
C ASP A 252 -9.29 -20.69 9.32
N LYS A 253 -8.87 -21.72 8.56
CA LYS A 253 -8.51 -21.53 7.15
C LYS A 253 -9.72 -21.17 6.29
N ASP A 254 -10.89 -21.75 6.54
CA ASP A 254 -12.13 -21.38 5.85
C ASP A 254 -12.52 -19.91 6.11
N ALA A 255 -12.43 -19.47 7.37
CA ALA A 255 -12.64 -18.07 7.75
C ALA A 255 -11.68 -17.13 7.01
N GLN A 256 -10.41 -17.50 6.87
CA GLN A 256 -9.44 -16.76 6.08
C GLN A 256 -9.85 -16.65 4.60
N LEU A 257 -10.28 -17.76 3.97
CA LEU A 257 -10.66 -17.77 2.56
C LEU A 257 -11.91 -16.94 2.29
N VAL A 258 -12.90 -16.98 3.18
CA VAL A 258 -14.10 -16.14 3.10
C VAL A 258 -13.75 -14.66 3.29
N HIS A 259 -12.89 -14.34 4.26
CA HIS A 259 -12.41 -12.97 4.47
C HIS A 259 -11.62 -12.44 3.26
N ARG A 260 -10.79 -13.28 2.64
CA ARG A 260 -10.10 -12.96 1.37
C ARG A 260 -11.07 -12.67 0.22
N GLY A 261 -12.26 -13.28 0.23
CA GLY A 261 -13.36 -12.94 -0.68
C GLY A 261 -13.82 -11.48 -0.50
N LEU A 262 -14.02 -11.04 0.74
CA LEU A 262 -14.35 -9.64 1.05
C LEU A 262 -13.23 -8.68 0.61
N TYR A 263 -11.97 -9.07 0.81
CA TYR A 263 -10.82 -8.29 0.36
C TYR A 263 -10.80 -8.10 -1.17
N ALA A 264 -11.08 -9.18 -1.91
CA ALA A 264 -11.17 -9.15 -3.37
C ALA A 264 -12.36 -8.31 -3.85
N GLU A 265 -13.54 -8.43 -3.21
CA GLU A 265 -14.71 -7.59 -3.51
C GLU A 265 -14.38 -6.10 -3.39
N TYR A 266 -13.72 -5.69 -2.31
CA TYR A 266 -13.34 -4.29 -2.13
C TYR A 266 -12.37 -3.82 -3.23
N ASN A 267 -11.31 -4.57 -3.50
CA ASN A 267 -10.29 -4.16 -4.47
C ASN A 267 -10.85 -4.06 -5.90
N LEU A 268 -11.75 -4.97 -6.28
CA LEU A 268 -12.31 -4.99 -7.63
C LEU A 268 -13.43 -3.96 -7.84
N VAL A 269 -14.18 -3.61 -6.79
CA VAL A 269 -15.37 -2.76 -6.91
C VAL A 269 -15.12 -1.31 -6.48
N TYR A 270 -14.37 -1.10 -5.41
CA TYR A 270 -14.26 0.20 -4.73
C TYR A 270 -12.88 0.83 -4.76
N ASP A 271 -11.81 0.02 -4.77
CA ASP A 271 -10.46 0.58 -4.71
C ASP A 271 -10.15 1.45 -5.93
N ARG A 272 -9.89 2.73 -5.67
CA ARG A 272 -9.64 3.73 -6.71
C ARG A 272 -8.37 3.41 -7.50
N GLY A 273 -7.34 2.89 -6.81
CA GLY A 273 -6.06 2.55 -7.42
C GLY A 273 -6.18 1.40 -8.42
N THR A 274 -6.82 0.31 -8.00
CA THR A 274 -7.07 -0.87 -8.83
C THR A 274 -7.92 -0.53 -10.05
N LYS A 275 -9.04 0.18 -9.86
CA LYS A 275 -9.91 0.60 -10.96
C LYS A 275 -9.18 1.48 -11.97
N PHE A 276 -8.43 2.48 -11.48
CA PHE A 276 -7.66 3.37 -12.34
C PHE A 276 -6.62 2.59 -13.14
N GLY A 277 -5.82 1.73 -12.50
CA GLY A 277 -4.77 0.95 -13.16
C GLY A 277 -5.29 0.04 -14.28
N LEU A 278 -6.41 -0.66 -14.05
CA LEU A 278 -7.03 -1.53 -15.05
C LEU A 278 -7.61 -0.74 -16.24
N GLU A 279 -8.21 0.42 -15.97
CA GLU A 279 -8.80 1.26 -17.03
C GLU A 279 -7.76 2.03 -17.85
N THR A 280 -6.56 2.28 -17.31
CA THR A 280 -5.49 3.04 -17.98
C THR A 280 -4.43 2.17 -18.64
N GLY A 281 -4.66 0.86 -18.75
CA GLY A 281 -3.77 -0.07 -19.46
C GLY A 281 -2.44 -0.32 -18.76
N HIS A 282 -2.37 -0.19 -17.43
CA HIS A 282 -1.22 -0.67 -16.68
C HIS A 282 -1.13 -2.19 -16.77
N ASP A 283 0.05 -2.76 -16.49
CA ASP A 283 0.22 -4.21 -16.42
C ASP A 283 -0.76 -4.80 -15.40
N ALA A 284 -1.69 -5.61 -15.90
CA ALA A 284 -2.72 -6.23 -15.08
C ALA A 284 -2.12 -7.11 -13.98
N ASN A 285 -0.96 -7.73 -14.20
CA ASN A 285 -0.28 -8.54 -13.18
C ASN A 285 0.22 -7.68 -12.01
N ALA A 286 0.70 -6.47 -12.30
CA ALA A 286 1.13 -5.52 -11.28
C ALA A 286 -0.07 -4.97 -10.49
N VAL A 287 -1.17 -4.65 -11.18
CA VAL A 287 -2.39 -4.13 -10.55
C VAL A 287 -3.08 -5.20 -9.68
N LEU A 288 -3.19 -6.42 -10.17
CA LEU A 288 -3.84 -7.55 -9.48
C LEU A 288 -2.90 -8.30 -8.52
N MET A 289 -1.68 -7.81 -8.33
CA MET A 289 -0.76 -8.32 -7.31
C MET A 289 -1.44 -8.32 -5.93
N SER A 290 -2.25 -7.31 -5.64
CA SER A 290 -2.99 -7.13 -4.38
C SER A 290 -3.98 -8.26 -4.08
N LEU A 291 -4.46 -9.01 -5.08
CA LEU A 291 -5.44 -10.07 -4.86
C LEU A 291 -4.83 -11.27 -4.13
N PRO A 292 -5.56 -11.91 -3.21
CA PRO A 292 -5.11 -13.13 -2.56
C PRO A 292 -4.94 -14.27 -3.58
N PRO A 293 -4.10 -15.28 -3.30
CA PRO A 293 -3.92 -16.44 -4.17
C PRO A 293 -5.18 -17.31 -4.24
N MET A 294 -5.94 -17.39 -3.14
CA MET A 294 -7.21 -18.12 -3.04
C MET A 294 -8.22 -17.32 -2.22
N ALA A 295 -9.49 -17.35 -2.63
CA ALA A 295 -10.62 -16.75 -1.92
C ALA A 295 -11.87 -17.62 -2.12
N LYS A 296 -12.83 -17.52 -1.20
CA LYS A 296 -14.07 -18.31 -1.21
C LYS A 296 -15.30 -17.40 -1.09
N TRP A 297 -16.36 -17.75 -1.81
CA TRP A 297 -17.71 -17.21 -1.67
C TRP A 297 -18.65 -18.37 -1.34
N VAL A 298 -19.46 -18.22 -0.29
CA VAL A 298 -20.37 -19.23 0.26
C VAL A 298 -21.80 -18.74 0.12
#